data_AF-A0A847FME6-F1
#
_entry.id   AF-A0A847FME6-F1
#
_cell.length_a   1.000
_cell.length_b   1.000
_cell.length_c   1.000
_cell.angle_alpha   90.00
_cell.angle_beta   90.00
_cell.angle_gamma   90.00
#
_symmetry.space_group_name_H-M   'P 1'
#
loop_
_entity.id
_entity.type
_entity.pdbx_description
1 polymer ?
#
loop_
_entity_poly.entity_id
_entity_poly.type
_entity_poly.pdbx_seq_one_letter_code
_entity_poly.pdbx_strand_id
1 'polypeptide(L)'
;MRNSPERLAWTVLSISFIAFCVLITTGPLGVRNYLLKATEAQETQVQRIAGTVLVRRLNGGQLGGVLESGVVLPGDQVIIDSATRAVLDLFDRSHVTLYSNTTLQLLEVESPRFALSDLPNRIRLNLTGGLARVGVALPRERDTLFEVVTPHTTVTLAEGSYRIEVNNDRTQVTVLRGEAHLPHEEANVTLVQGMRTSVGLDGVPSEALAMAQNLVVNGDFQQPLATGWVTGTIVLASGVNPPRVEIVEDGGRNAVQLVRREPDDGNHTQVSIQQALDRDVRDFDFLQISLDVMVNYQSLSGGGQQSSEFPVIVWLDYKDQWGNDKFWTHGFYYQNERNFFINTDTWGRPLGEQVPQAVWFPYESGNLMELLGDSKPVRVTSIKVYASGWNYDSLVSEVQLVVE
;
A
#
# COMPACT_ATOMS: atom_id res chain seq x y z
N MET A 1 33.92 -39.41 70.44
CA MET A 1 32.82 -38.63 69.82
C MET A 1 31.51 -39.16 70.40
N ARG A 2 31.02 -38.53 71.48
CA ARG A 2 29.82 -38.95 72.22
C ARG A 2 28.62 -38.18 71.64
N ASN A 3 27.70 -38.89 71.01
CA ASN A 3 26.49 -38.33 70.40
C ASN A 3 25.58 -37.74 71.48
N SER A 4 25.37 -36.43 71.48
CA SER A 4 24.39 -35.75 72.31
C SER A 4 23.01 -35.80 71.63
N PRO A 5 22.06 -36.65 72.09
CA PRO A 5 20.76 -36.84 71.43
C PRO A 5 19.91 -35.56 71.42
N GLU A 6 20.09 -34.69 72.41
CA GLU A 6 19.41 -33.38 72.48
C GLU A 6 19.77 -32.45 71.33
N ARG A 7 21.07 -32.39 70.95
CA ARG A 7 21.48 -31.59 69.79
C ARG A 7 20.86 -32.13 68.52
N LEU A 8 20.80 -33.46 68.35
CA LEU A 8 20.18 -34.08 67.19
C LEU A 8 18.69 -33.76 67.11
N ALA A 9 17.95 -33.82 68.23
CA ALA A 9 16.53 -33.48 68.31
C ALA A 9 16.27 -32.00 67.93
N TRP A 10 17.06 -31.07 68.49
CA TRP A 10 16.96 -29.64 68.12
C TRP A 10 17.28 -29.39 66.65
N THR A 11 18.29 -30.08 66.10
CA THR A 11 18.65 -29.93 64.68
C THR A 11 17.50 -30.40 63.78
N VAL A 12 16.89 -31.55 64.07
CA VAL A 12 15.74 -32.07 63.31
C VAL A 12 14.53 -31.14 63.42
N LEU A 13 14.23 -30.61 64.60
CA LEU A 13 13.11 -29.69 64.80
C LEU A 13 13.31 -28.37 64.03
N SER A 14 14.51 -27.80 64.07
CA SER A 14 14.85 -26.60 63.31
C SER A 14 14.78 -26.82 61.81
N ILE A 15 15.28 -27.96 61.30
CA ILE A 15 15.19 -28.31 59.88
C ILE A 15 13.73 -28.46 59.44
N SER A 16 12.91 -29.18 60.20
CA SER A 16 11.49 -29.35 59.90
C SER A 16 10.72 -28.03 59.94
N PHE A 17 11.04 -27.14 60.88
CA PHE A 17 10.44 -25.81 60.96
C PHE A 17 10.83 -24.94 59.75
N ILE A 18 12.12 -24.92 59.39
CA ILE A 18 12.59 -24.20 58.19
C ILE A 18 11.92 -24.76 56.94
N ALA A 19 11.86 -26.09 56.80
CA ALA A 19 11.21 -26.74 55.66
C ALA A 19 9.72 -26.37 55.57
N PHE A 20 9.02 -26.31 56.70
CA PHE A 20 7.63 -25.87 56.77
C PHE A 20 7.47 -24.39 56.36
N CYS A 21 8.30 -23.49 56.89
CA CYS A 21 8.30 -22.07 56.52
C CYS A 21 8.62 -21.85 55.04
N VAL A 22 9.53 -22.63 54.47
CA VAL A 22 9.82 -22.61 53.03
C VAL A 22 8.59 -23.07 52.25
N LEU A 23 7.99 -24.23 52.58
CA LEU A 23 6.84 -24.75 51.84
C LEU A 23 5.63 -23.82 51.86
N ILE A 24 5.31 -23.22 53.01
CA ILE A 24 4.15 -22.34 53.15
C ILE A 24 4.34 -20.99 52.44
N THR A 25 5.58 -20.59 52.16
CA THR A 25 5.89 -19.38 51.39
C THR A 25 6.05 -19.69 49.90
N THR A 26 6.84 -20.69 49.54
CA THR A 26 7.10 -21.05 48.14
C THR A 26 5.90 -21.65 47.44
N GLY A 27 5.03 -22.37 48.15
CA GLY A 27 3.82 -22.96 47.58
C GLY A 27 2.86 -21.91 47.01
N PRO A 28 2.32 -21.00 47.83
CA PRO A 28 1.41 -19.95 47.36
C PRO A 28 2.06 -19.01 46.34
N LEU A 29 3.33 -18.65 46.51
CA LEU A 29 4.06 -17.84 45.54
C LEU A 29 4.23 -18.55 44.21
N GLY A 30 4.52 -19.86 44.23
CA GLY A 30 4.62 -20.71 43.04
C GLY A 30 3.29 -20.83 42.31
N VAL A 31 2.20 -21.10 43.03
CA VAL A 31 0.84 -21.16 42.47
C VAL A 31 0.45 -19.82 41.86
N ARG A 32 0.66 -18.70 42.57
CA ARG A 32 0.37 -17.36 42.04
C ARG A 32 1.20 -17.07 40.79
N ASN A 33 2.50 -17.36 40.81
CA ASN A 33 3.36 -17.14 39.66
C ASN A 33 2.93 -17.98 38.45
N TYR A 34 2.50 -19.23 38.67
CA TYR A 34 1.95 -20.09 37.61
C TYR A 34 0.65 -19.53 37.04
N LEU A 35 -0.30 -19.12 37.89
CA LEU A 35 -1.56 -18.53 37.44
C LEU A 35 -1.36 -17.23 36.64
N LEU A 36 -0.34 -16.44 36.97
CA LEU A 36 -0.06 -15.16 36.30
C LEU A 36 0.75 -15.31 35.00
N LYS A 37 1.55 -16.37 34.84
CA LYS A 37 2.50 -16.50 33.72
C LYS A 37 2.29 -17.70 32.81
N ALA A 38 1.41 -18.64 33.17
CA ALA A 38 1.11 -19.77 32.29
C ALA A 38 0.43 -19.27 31.01
N THR A 39 0.97 -19.68 29.85
CA THR A 39 0.42 -19.41 28.52
C THR A 39 -0.07 -20.70 27.87
N GLU A 40 -0.90 -20.55 26.85
CA GLU A 40 -1.40 -21.64 26.01
C GLU A 40 -1.21 -21.27 24.54
N ALA A 41 -0.58 -22.17 23.78
CA ALA A 41 -0.35 -22.00 22.35
C ALA A 41 -1.67 -22.08 21.60
N GLN A 42 -1.87 -21.17 20.66
CA GLN A 42 -3.06 -21.08 19.83
C GLN A 42 -2.80 -21.62 18.43
N GLU A 43 -3.82 -22.24 17.86
CA GLU A 43 -3.79 -22.73 16.49
C GLU A 43 -3.96 -21.58 15.50
N THR A 44 -3.23 -21.61 14.39
CA THR A 44 -3.39 -20.66 13.29
C THR A 44 -3.91 -21.41 12.07
N GLN A 45 -4.96 -20.89 11.43
CA GLN A 45 -5.48 -21.51 10.21
C GLN A 45 -4.73 -20.95 9.01
N VAL A 46 -4.31 -21.81 8.10
CA VAL A 46 -3.75 -21.44 6.81
C VAL A 46 -4.76 -21.78 5.72
N GLN A 47 -5.13 -20.80 4.91
CA GLN A 47 -6.01 -20.98 3.76
C GLN A 47 -5.25 -20.64 2.48
N ARG A 48 -5.45 -21.49 1.48
CA ARG A 48 -4.86 -21.30 0.15
C ARG A 48 -5.72 -20.32 -0.65
N ILE A 49 -5.08 -19.30 -1.24
CA ILE A 49 -5.69 -18.45 -2.25
C ILE A 49 -5.38 -18.99 -3.66
N ALA A 50 -4.12 -19.37 -3.91
CA ALA A 50 -3.66 -19.94 -5.19
C ALA A 50 -2.45 -20.87 -4.97
N GLY A 51 -2.18 -21.82 -5.89
CA GLY A 51 -0.95 -22.64 -5.89
C GLY A 51 -0.93 -23.83 -4.91
N THR A 52 0.17 -24.18 -4.27
CA THR A 52 0.21 -25.20 -3.20
C THR A 52 1.09 -24.70 -2.06
N VAL A 53 0.50 -24.55 -0.88
CA VAL A 53 1.21 -24.03 0.29
C VAL A 53 1.99 -25.17 0.93
N LEU A 54 3.29 -24.98 1.16
CA LEU A 54 4.13 -25.98 1.83
C LEU A 54 4.28 -25.60 3.29
N VAL A 55 4.05 -26.56 4.19
CA VAL A 55 4.25 -26.41 5.63
C VAL A 55 5.32 -27.40 6.08
N ARG A 56 6.38 -26.89 6.69
CA ARG A 56 7.40 -27.68 7.36
C ARG A 56 7.09 -27.72 8.85
N ARG A 57 6.85 -28.92 9.38
CA ARG A 57 6.56 -29.11 10.79
C ARG A 57 7.82 -29.22 11.66
N LEU A 58 7.80 -28.60 12.83
CA LEU A 58 8.91 -28.63 13.79
C LEU A 58 9.27 -30.07 14.20
N ASN A 59 8.27 -30.90 14.50
CA ASN A 59 8.45 -32.22 15.12
C ASN A 59 8.83 -33.37 14.15
N GLY A 60 9.17 -33.07 12.89
CA GLY A 60 9.56 -34.13 11.95
C GLY A 60 10.20 -33.69 10.64
N GLY A 61 10.33 -32.39 10.38
CA GLY A 61 10.93 -31.87 9.14
C GLY A 61 10.17 -32.21 7.85
N GLN A 62 9.08 -32.98 7.96
CA GLN A 62 8.24 -33.36 6.82
C GLN A 62 7.57 -32.12 6.24
N LEU A 63 7.71 -31.97 4.93
CA LEU A 63 6.98 -31.00 4.15
C LEU A 63 5.60 -31.57 3.84
N GLY A 64 4.56 -30.94 4.36
CA GLY A 64 3.17 -31.24 4.02
C GLY A 64 2.62 -30.15 3.10
N GLY A 65 1.96 -30.55 2.00
CA GLY A 65 1.22 -29.64 1.15
C GLY A 65 -0.17 -29.37 1.73
N VAL A 66 -0.58 -28.11 1.78
CA VAL A 66 -1.95 -27.69 2.11
C VAL A 66 -2.69 -27.38 0.80
N LEU A 67 -3.73 -28.18 0.51
CA LEU A 67 -4.48 -28.14 -0.76
C LEU A 67 -5.62 -27.11 -0.75
N GLU A 68 -6.28 -26.90 0.40
CA GLU A 68 -7.37 -25.92 0.57
C GLU A 68 -7.20 -25.16 1.87
N SER A 69 -7.23 -25.85 3.01
CA SER A 69 -6.98 -25.30 4.34
C SER A 69 -6.20 -26.26 5.23
N GLY A 70 -5.52 -25.71 6.24
CA GLY A 70 -4.73 -26.48 7.20
C GLY A 70 -4.56 -25.73 8.51
N VAL A 71 -4.01 -26.42 9.51
CA VAL A 71 -3.65 -25.83 10.80
C VAL A 71 -2.14 -25.83 10.93
N VAL A 72 -1.58 -24.70 11.34
CA VAL A 72 -0.17 -24.53 11.67
C VAL A 72 -0.01 -24.13 13.13
N LEU A 73 1.03 -24.66 13.76
CA LEU A 73 1.32 -24.44 15.18
C LEU A 73 2.58 -23.57 15.34
N PRO A 74 2.79 -22.95 16.51
CA PRO A 74 4.06 -22.34 16.85
C PRO A 74 5.23 -23.31 16.64
N GLY A 75 6.28 -22.83 15.97
CA GLY A 75 7.43 -23.60 15.51
C GLY A 75 7.37 -24.00 14.03
N ASP A 76 6.17 -24.11 13.45
CA ASP A 76 6.00 -24.50 12.04
C ASP A 76 6.39 -23.37 11.07
N GLN A 77 6.87 -23.76 9.90
CA GLN A 77 7.29 -22.85 8.83
C GLN A 77 6.40 -23.02 7.61
N VAL A 78 5.82 -21.92 7.13
CA VAL A 78 5.02 -21.81 5.92
C VAL A 78 5.89 -21.28 4.79
N ILE A 79 5.98 -22.02 3.69
CA ILE A 79 6.81 -21.72 2.53
C ILE A 79 5.88 -21.57 1.32
N ILE A 80 5.95 -20.41 0.68
CA ILE A 80 5.17 -20.03 -0.49
C ILE A 80 6.10 -19.95 -1.70
N ASP A 81 5.81 -20.72 -2.75
CA ASP A 81 6.58 -20.70 -4.00
C ASP A 81 6.25 -19.48 -4.88
N SER A 82 6.79 -19.43 -6.09
CA SER A 82 6.64 -18.29 -7.00
C SER A 82 5.20 -18.08 -7.54
N ALA A 83 4.33 -19.09 -7.50
CA ALA A 83 2.98 -19.05 -8.07
C ALA A 83 1.86 -19.28 -7.03
N THR A 84 2.22 -19.33 -5.76
CA THR A 84 1.32 -19.62 -4.64
C THR A 84 1.01 -18.34 -3.86
N ARG A 85 -0.21 -18.26 -3.30
CA ARG A 85 -0.61 -17.23 -2.34
C ARG A 85 -1.42 -17.88 -1.22
N ALA A 86 -1.23 -17.41 0.00
CA ALA A 86 -1.90 -17.93 1.17
C ALA A 86 -2.33 -16.81 2.12
N VAL A 87 -3.32 -17.09 2.95
CA VAL A 87 -3.69 -16.26 4.09
C VAL A 87 -3.62 -17.08 5.36
N LEU A 88 -3.08 -16.48 6.42
CA LEU A 88 -3.08 -17.02 7.77
C LEU A 88 -4.11 -16.26 8.59
N ASP A 89 -5.06 -16.98 9.18
CA ASP A 89 -6.03 -16.45 10.12
C ASP A 89 -5.60 -16.80 11.54
N LEU A 90 -5.34 -15.76 12.34
CA LEU A 90 -4.87 -15.87 13.73
C LEU A 90 -6.06 -15.84 14.70
N PHE A 91 -5.84 -16.35 15.91
CA PHE A 91 -6.89 -16.48 16.94
C PHE A 91 -7.48 -15.14 17.41
N ASP A 92 -6.74 -14.04 17.27
CA ASP A 92 -7.16 -12.68 17.64
C ASP A 92 -7.95 -11.96 16.52
N ARG A 93 -8.20 -12.66 15.40
CA ARG A 93 -8.79 -12.15 14.14
C ARG A 93 -7.84 -11.29 13.30
N SER A 94 -6.56 -11.23 13.67
CA SER A 94 -5.53 -10.71 12.77
C SER A 94 -5.32 -11.68 11.59
N HIS A 95 -4.90 -11.15 10.45
CA HIS A 95 -4.66 -11.93 9.25
C HIS A 95 -3.32 -11.57 8.62
N VAL A 96 -2.65 -12.58 8.04
CA VAL A 96 -1.39 -12.37 7.32
C VAL A 96 -1.50 -13.00 5.94
N THR A 97 -1.47 -12.17 4.90
CA THR A 97 -1.41 -12.62 3.51
C THR A 97 0.04 -12.77 3.08
N LEU A 98 0.39 -13.96 2.61
CA LEU A 98 1.72 -14.30 2.11
C LEU A 98 1.70 -14.34 0.58
N TYR A 99 2.62 -13.60 -0.03
CA TYR A 99 2.78 -13.53 -1.49
C TYR A 99 3.83 -14.53 -1.98
N SER A 100 4.02 -14.57 -3.30
CA SER A 100 5.00 -15.41 -3.96
C SER A 100 6.40 -15.29 -3.34
N ASN A 101 7.14 -16.41 -3.27
CA ASN A 101 8.51 -16.48 -2.72
C ASN A 101 8.63 -16.04 -1.25
N THR A 102 7.60 -16.30 -0.46
CA THR A 102 7.58 -15.89 0.96
C THR A 102 7.82 -17.07 1.89
N THR A 103 8.70 -16.88 2.88
CA THR A 103 8.92 -17.84 3.95
C THR A 103 8.62 -17.18 5.30
N LEU A 104 7.64 -17.74 6.01
CA LEU A 104 7.22 -17.27 7.32
C LEU A 104 7.27 -18.43 8.33
N GLN A 105 7.84 -18.20 9.50
CA GLN A 105 7.79 -19.12 10.64
C GLN A 105 6.98 -18.51 11.77
N LEU A 106 6.13 -19.31 12.40
CA LEU A 106 5.40 -18.90 13.59
C LEU A 106 6.33 -19.12 14.80
N LEU A 107 6.80 -18.06 15.46
CA LEU A 107 7.65 -18.20 16.65
C LEU A 107 6.81 -18.37 17.90
N GLU A 108 5.90 -17.42 18.13
CA GLU A 108 4.99 -17.42 19.27
C GLU A 108 3.59 -17.06 18.75
N VAL A 109 2.60 -17.88 19.08
CA VAL A 109 1.18 -17.53 18.92
C VAL A 109 0.50 -18.09 20.15
N GLU A 110 0.40 -17.27 21.20
CA GLU A 110 -0.03 -17.71 22.52
C GLU A 110 -0.88 -16.66 23.25
N SER A 111 -1.73 -17.16 24.14
CA SER A 111 -2.55 -16.35 25.04
C SER A 111 -2.33 -16.79 26.50
N PRO A 112 -2.40 -15.89 27.49
CA PRO A 112 -2.36 -16.28 28.89
C PRO A 112 -3.50 -17.25 29.24
N ARG A 113 -3.15 -18.36 29.90
CA ARG A 113 -4.07 -19.47 30.19
C ARG A 113 -5.17 -19.11 31.18
N PHE A 114 -4.90 -18.16 32.08
CA PHE A 114 -5.83 -17.78 33.15
C PHE A 114 -6.22 -16.30 33.02
N ALA A 115 -7.50 -16.01 33.27
CA ALA A 115 -8.03 -14.64 33.28
C ALA A 115 -7.38 -13.74 34.35
N LEU A 116 -6.77 -14.34 35.38
CA LEU A 116 -6.04 -13.61 36.43
C LEU A 116 -4.74 -12.95 35.92
N SER A 117 -4.26 -13.33 34.74
CA SER A 117 -3.06 -12.74 34.14
C SER A 117 -3.39 -11.43 33.41
N ASP A 118 -2.62 -10.39 33.69
CA ASP A 118 -2.69 -9.09 33.00
C ASP A 118 -1.73 -9.01 31.79
N LEU A 119 -1.07 -10.12 31.43
CA LEU A 119 -0.17 -10.14 30.28
C LEU A 119 -0.96 -10.04 28.97
N PRO A 120 -0.43 -9.37 27.92
CA PRO A 120 -1.06 -9.34 26.61
C PRO A 120 -0.98 -10.71 25.91
N ASN A 121 -1.82 -10.91 24.91
CA ASN A 121 -1.62 -11.95 23.90
C ASN A 121 -0.30 -11.70 23.16
N ARG A 122 0.36 -12.76 22.69
CA ARG A 122 1.63 -12.64 21.96
C ARG A 122 1.54 -13.31 20.61
N ILE A 123 1.85 -12.55 19.57
CA ILE A 123 1.97 -13.04 18.20
C ILE A 123 3.32 -12.56 17.68
N ARG A 124 4.24 -13.50 17.50
CA ARG A 124 5.59 -13.25 16.99
C ARG A 124 5.83 -14.12 15.78
N LEU A 125 6.02 -13.47 14.64
CA LEU A 125 6.21 -14.13 13.34
C LEU A 125 7.61 -13.81 12.82
N ASN A 126 8.28 -14.80 12.24
CA ASN A 126 9.60 -14.63 11.63
C ASN A 126 9.47 -14.69 10.10
N LEU A 127 9.61 -13.54 9.44
CA LEU A 127 9.58 -13.39 8.00
C LEU A 127 11.03 -13.37 7.49
N THR A 128 11.48 -14.49 6.94
CA THR A 128 12.89 -14.63 6.50
C THR A 128 13.13 -14.15 5.07
N GLY A 129 12.08 -14.01 4.28
CA GLY A 129 12.17 -13.54 2.89
C GLY A 129 10.79 -13.48 2.22
N GLY A 130 10.68 -12.65 1.19
CA GLY A 130 9.47 -12.42 0.42
C GLY A 130 8.62 -11.27 0.96
N LEU A 131 7.32 -11.31 0.67
CA LEU A 131 6.39 -10.22 0.93
C LEU A 131 5.20 -10.72 1.76
N ALA A 132 4.97 -10.07 2.89
CA ALA A 132 3.81 -10.30 3.73
C ALA A 132 2.98 -9.01 3.88
N ARG A 133 1.65 -9.15 3.75
CA ARG A 133 0.70 -8.12 4.16
C ARG A 133 0.08 -8.53 5.48
N VAL A 134 0.24 -7.71 6.50
CA VAL A 134 -0.22 -7.99 7.86
C VAL A 134 -1.38 -7.07 8.19
N GLY A 135 -2.51 -7.63 8.61
CA GLY A 135 -3.65 -6.92 9.18
C GLY A 135 -3.77 -7.26 10.66
N VAL A 136 -3.51 -6.29 11.53
CA VAL A 136 -3.62 -6.45 12.99
C VAL A 136 -5.00 -5.99 13.44
N ALA A 137 -5.73 -6.85 14.13
CA ALA A 137 -7.10 -6.60 14.55
C ALA A 137 -7.21 -5.76 15.83
N LEU A 138 -8.38 -5.11 16.02
CA LEU A 138 -8.73 -4.39 17.24
C LEU A 138 -8.79 -5.34 18.45
N PRO A 139 -8.09 -5.01 19.57
CA PRO A 139 -8.23 -5.73 20.83
C PRO A 139 -9.68 -5.72 21.29
N ARG A 140 -10.21 -6.89 21.68
CA ARG A 140 -11.60 -6.99 22.18
C ARG A 140 -11.64 -7.09 23.70
N GLU A 141 -10.92 -8.05 24.25
CA GLU A 141 -10.91 -8.34 25.69
C GLU A 141 -9.54 -8.09 26.32
N ARG A 142 -8.47 -8.21 25.52
CA ARG A 142 -7.08 -8.12 25.96
C ARG A 142 -6.20 -7.65 24.80
N ASP A 143 -5.20 -6.84 25.11
CA ASP A 143 -4.24 -6.33 24.13
C ASP A 143 -3.38 -7.47 23.55
N THR A 144 -2.94 -7.29 22.30
CA THR A 144 -2.04 -8.22 21.61
C THR A 144 -0.73 -7.50 21.30
N LEU A 145 0.38 -8.05 21.75
CA LEU A 145 1.71 -7.67 21.30
C LEU A 145 2.00 -8.42 19.99
N PHE A 146 1.95 -7.69 18.87
CA PHE A 146 2.19 -8.23 17.54
C PHE A 146 3.57 -7.81 17.03
N GLU A 147 4.45 -8.78 16.78
CA GLU A 147 5.82 -8.56 16.33
C GLU A 147 6.14 -9.36 15.08
N VAL A 148 6.75 -8.70 14.10
CA VAL A 148 7.32 -9.34 12.92
C VAL A 148 8.83 -9.23 12.98
N VAL A 149 9.49 -10.35 13.21
CA VAL A 149 10.94 -10.50 13.18
C VAL A 149 11.38 -10.74 11.74
N THR A 150 12.41 -10.02 11.33
CA THR A 150 13.08 -10.19 10.04
C THR A 150 14.58 -10.33 10.28
N PRO A 151 15.38 -10.75 9.28
CA PRO A 151 16.83 -10.82 9.43
C PRO A 151 17.49 -9.48 9.81
N HIS A 152 16.86 -8.36 9.47
CA HIS A 152 17.40 -7.01 9.66
C HIS A 152 16.87 -6.30 10.91
N THR A 153 15.63 -6.55 11.31
CA THR A 153 14.98 -5.85 12.43
C THR A 153 13.79 -6.61 12.99
N THR A 154 13.27 -6.16 14.14
CA THR A 154 11.98 -6.58 14.68
C THR A 154 11.02 -5.40 14.62
N VAL A 155 9.85 -5.60 14.01
CA VAL A 155 8.83 -4.55 13.85
C VAL A 155 7.67 -4.87 14.79
N THR A 156 7.35 -3.95 15.70
CA THR A 156 6.15 -4.04 16.53
C THR A 156 5.02 -3.31 15.82
N LEU A 157 3.89 -3.99 15.65
CA LEU A 157 2.75 -3.48 14.87
C LEU A 157 1.57 -3.17 15.80
N ALA A 158 1.08 -1.94 15.75
CA ALA A 158 -0.20 -1.60 16.36
C ALA A 158 -1.36 -2.13 15.50
N GLU A 159 -2.60 -1.91 15.95
CA GLU A 159 -3.79 -2.18 15.13
C GLU A 159 -3.70 -1.43 13.79
N GLY A 160 -3.86 -2.14 12.66
CA GLY A 160 -3.57 -1.55 11.37
C GLY A 160 -3.40 -2.52 10.21
N SER A 161 -2.87 -2.00 9.11
CA SER A 161 -2.46 -2.79 7.94
C SER A 161 -1.07 -2.35 7.49
N TYR A 162 -0.23 -3.34 7.21
CA TYR A 162 1.19 -3.15 6.95
C TYR A 162 1.63 -4.01 5.78
N ARG A 163 2.59 -3.51 5.02
CA ARG A 163 3.31 -4.26 3.98
C ARG A 163 4.76 -4.40 4.44
N ILE A 164 5.24 -5.63 4.57
CA ILE A 164 6.61 -5.93 4.99
C ILE A 164 7.25 -6.80 3.91
N GLU A 165 8.32 -6.28 3.32
CA GLU A 165 9.07 -6.94 2.26
C GLU A 165 10.50 -7.21 2.75
N VAL A 166 10.96 -8.45 2.58
CA VAL A 166 12.26 -8.90 3.06
C VAL A 166 13.01 -9.54 1.90
N ASN A 167 14.19 -9.02 1.62
CA ASN A 167 15.16 -9.65 0.73
C ASN A 167 16.46 -9.95 1.49
N ASN A 168 17.55 -10.25 0.80
CA ASN A 168 18.82 -10.60 1.45
C ASN A 168 19.57 -9.39 2.03
N ASP A 169 19.26 -8.19 1.58
CA ASP A 169 20.04 -6.98 1.90
C ASP A 169 19.29 -6.00 2.80
N ARG A 170 17.95 -6.04 2.79
CA ARG A 170 17.10 -5.13 3.56
C ARG A 170 15.72 -5.69 3.88
N THR A 171 15.12 -5.14 4.92
CA THR A 171 13.68 -5.22 5.21
C THR A 171 13.05 -3.86 4.92
N GLN A 172 12.02 -3.81 4.09
CA GLN A 172 11.21 -2.61 3.89
C GLN A 172 9.89 -2.76 4.63
N VAL A 173 9.55 -1.75 5.43
CA VAL A 173 8.31 -1.68 6.19
C VAL A 173 7.52 -0.49 5.72
N THR A 174 6.26 -0.73 5.34
CA THR A 174 5.35 0.28 4.83
C THR A 174 4.05 0.24 5.62
N VAL A 175 3.62 1.38 6.15
CA VAL A 175 2.41 1.50 6.96
C VAL A 175 1.25 1.98 6.10
N LEU A 176 0.29 1.08 5.84
CA LEU A 176 -0.92 1.40 5.06
C LEU A 176 -1.99 2.02 5.96
N ARG A 177 -2.12 1.54 7.21
CA ARG A 177 -3.03 2.04 8.24
C ARG A 177 -2.46 1.69 9.62
N GLY A 178 -2.58 2.58 10.60
CA GLY A 178 -2.07 2.34 11.96
C GLY A 178 -0.66 2.89 12.18
N GLU A 179 0.07 2.27 13.10
CA GLU A 179 1.40 2.70 13.52
C GLU A 179 2.33 1.48 13.68
N ALA A 180 3.55 1.58 13.17
CA ALA A 180 4.58 0.56 13.37
C ALA A 180 5.76 1.16 14.12
N HIS A 181 6.32 0.41 15.06
CA HIS A 181 7.48 0.82 15.84
C HIS A 181 8.65 -0.08 15.50
N LEU A 182 9.78 0.53 15.15
CA LEU A 182 11.03 -0.14 14.89
C LEU A 182 12.06 0.28 15.96
N PRO A 183 12.83 -0.66 16.53
CA PRO A 183 13.88 -0.33 17.48
C PRO A 183 15.02 0.40 16.78
N HIS A 184 15.51 1.50 17.36
CA HIS A 184 16.70 2.22 16.89
C HIS A 184 17.50 2.83 18.06
N GLU A 185 18.63 2.21 18.41
CA GLU A 185 19.45 2.61 19.57
C GLU A 185 18.64 2.66 20.90
N GLU A 186 18.49 3.85 21.50
CA GLU A 186 17.70 4.13 22.71
C GLU A 186 16.27 4.64 22.42
N ALA A 187 15.89 4.79 21.14
CA ALA A 187 14.60 5.33 20.71
C ALA A 187 13.86 4.39 19.73
N ASN A 188 12.53 4.48 19.71
CA ASN A 188 11.73 3.78 18.71
C ASN A 188 11.46 4.71 17.52
N VAL A 189 11.78 4.27 16.30
CA VAL A 189 11.29 4.92 15.08
C VAL A 189 9.83 4.53 14.91
N THR A 190 8.94 5.51 15.07
CA THR A 190 7.51 5.33 14.82
C THR A 190 7.19 5.71 13.38
N LEU A 191 6.74 4.73 12.61
CA LEU A 191 6.14 4.94 11.30
C LEU A 191 4.64 5.11 11.46
N VAL A 192 4.12 6.23 10.98
CA VAL A 192 2.69 6.48 10.87
C VAL A 192 2.18 6.13 9.47
N GLN A 193 0.85 6.11 9.31
CA GLN A 193 0.19 5.88 8.03
C GLN A 193 0.81 6.69 6.87
N GLY A 194 1.01 6.03 5.73
CA GLY A 194 1.56 6.63 4.52
C GLY A 194 3.09 6.69 4.48
N MET A 195 3.76 6.30 5.56
CA MET A 195 5.22 6.24 5.62
C MET A 195 5.76 4.84 5.33
N ARG A 196 6.99 4.80 4.83
CA ARG A 196 7.83 3.63 4.67
C ARG A 196 9.22 3.90 5.23
N THR A 197 9.89 2.86 5.68
CA THR A 197 11.33 2.87 5.94
C THR A 197 11.95 1.57 5.46
N SER A 198 13.27 1.57 5.35
CA SER A 198 14.06 0.37 5.09
C SER A 198 15.09 0.18 6.18
N VAL A 199 15.32 -1.07 6.57
CA VAL A 199 16.39 -1.45 7.50
C VAL A 199 17.36 -2.36 6.75
N GLY A 200 18.63 -1.96 6.69
CA GLY A 200 19.68 -2.75 6.05
C GLY A 200 20.34 -3.76 6.99
N LEU A 201 21.46 -4.31 6.57
CA LEU A 201 22.28 -5.26 7.35
C LEU A 201 22.88 -4.67 8.63
N ASP A 202 22.92 -3.34 8.75
CA ASP A 202 23.34 -2.62 9.96
C ASP A 202 22.28 -2.65 11.07
N GLY A 203 21.05 -3.08 10.75
CA GLY A 203 19.93 -3.12 11.67
C GLY A 203 19.38 -1.73 12.02
N VAL A 204 19.80 -0.69 11.31
CA VAL A 204 19.38 0.69 11.56
C VAL A 204 18.26 1.07 10.57
N PRO A 205 17.08 1.53 11.04
CA PRO A 205 16.07 2.08 10.16
C PRO A 205 16.56 3.35 9.47
N SER A 206 16.38 3.43 8.15
CA SER A 206 16.57 4.66 7.40
C SER A 206 15.55 5.72 7.80
N GLU A 207 15.77 6.97 7.38
CA GLU A 207 14.77 8.03 7.53
C GLU A 207 13.41 7.58 6.95
N ALA A 208 12.32 7.89 7.67
CA ALA A 208 10.97 7.55 7.24
C ALA A 208 10.56 8.43 6.06
N LEU A 209 10.15 7.82 4.96
CA LEU A 209 9.77 8.47 3.71
C LEU A 209 8.31 8.19 3.38
N ALA A 210 7.66 9.04 2.59
CA ALA A 210 6.33 8.74 2.06
C ALA A 210 6.37 7.49 1.13
N MET A 211 5.31 6.69 1.17
CA MET A 211 5.13 5.45 0.41
C MET A 211 4.84 5.68 -1.08
N ALA A 212 3.92 6.58 -1.40
CA ALA A 212 3.47 6.89 -2.75
C ALA A 212 4.35 7.98 -3.37
N GLN A 213 4.84 7.73 -4.60
CA GLN A 213 5.60 8.74 -5.33
C GLN A 213 4.73 9.34 -6.43
N ASN A 214 4.41 10.63 -6.29
CA ASN A 214 3.89 11.39 -7.42
C ASN A 214 5.05 11.73 -8.37
N LEU A 215 4.97 11.27 -9.61
CA LEU A 215 5.95 11.54 -10.64
C LEU A 215 5.78 12.94 -11.25
N VAL A 216 4.59 13.52 -11.12
CA VAL A 216 4.30 14.89 -11.57
C VAL A 216 4.81 15.90 -10.55
N VAL A 217 5.47 16.95 -11.04
CA VAL A 217 5.81 18.14 -10.24
C VAL A 217 4.90 19.32 -10.61
N ASN A 218 4.59 20.16 -9.62
CA ASN A 218 3.71 21.34 -9.78
C ASN A 218 2.35 21.00 -10.42
N GLY A 219 1.73 19.89 -9.99
CA GLY A 219 0.40 19.47 -10.44
C GLY A 219 -0.76 20.18 -9.74
N ASP A 220 -0.47 20.81 -8.60
CA ASP A 220 -1.36 21.69 -7.82
C ASP A 220 -1.35 23.15 -8.32
N PHE A 221 -0.45 23.46 -9.26
CA PHE A 221 -0.27 24.75 -9.92
C PHE A 221 -0.05 25.94 -8.97
N GLN A 222 0.55 25.68 -7.79
CA GLN A 222 0.95 26.74 -6.85
C GLN A 222 2.17 27.53 -7.33
N GLN A 223 2.97 26.94 -8.23
CA GLN A 223 4.12 27.59 -8.86
C GLN A 223 3.79 27.98 -10.31
N PRO A 224 4.48 28.98 -10.90
CA PRO A 224 4.26 29.35 -12.30
C PRO A 224 4.39 28.15 -13.24
N LEU A 225 3.56 28.08 -14.29
CA LEU A 225 3.52 26.95 -15.25
C LEU A 225 4.90 26.56 -15.79
N ALA A 226 5.77 27.53 -16.08
CA ALA A 226 7.14 27.29 -16.54
C ALA A 226 7.99 26.44 -15.56
N THR A 227 7.54 26.29 -14.31
CA THR A 227 8.11 25.39 -13.31
C THR A 227 7.55 23.98 -13.55
N GLY A 228 8.25 23.22 -14.38
CA GLY A 228 7.95 21.82 -14.65
C GLY A 228 7.00 21.55 -15.82
N TRP A 229 6.30 22.55 -16.35
CA TRP A 229 5.42 22.35 -17.52
C TRP A 229 5.88 23.15 -18.74
N VAL A 230 5.67 22.54 -19.91
CA VAL A 230 5.83 23.17 -21.22
C VAL A 230 4.45 23.33 -21.85
N THR A 231 4.14 24.54 -22.31
CA THR A 231 2.88 24.85 -22.97
C THR A 231 3.00 24.69 -24.49
N GLY A 232 1.95 24.20 -25.14
CA GLY A 232 1.89 24.07 -26.60
C GLY A 232 0.55 24.55 -27.17
N THR A 233 0.55 25.01 -28.42
CA THR A 233 -0.67 25.38 -29.15
C THR A 233 -0.62 24.88 -30.59
N ILE A 234 -1.73 24.37 -31.10
CA ILE A 234 -1.89 23.95 -32.49
C ILE A 234 -3.07 24.71 -33.11
N VAL A 235 -2.80 25.38 -34.23
CA VAL A 235 -3.80 26.06 -35.06
C VAL A 235 -3.53 25.71 -36.51
N LEU A 236 -4.49 25.05 -37.17
CA LEU A 236 -4.29 24.53 -38.54
C LEU A 236 -4.81 25.49 -39.63
N ALA A 237 -5.75 26.37 -39.28
CA ALA A 237 -6.38 27.29 -40.22
C ALA A 237 -5.78 28.71 -40.13
N SER A 238 -5.52 29.31 -41.30
CA SER A 238 -5.03 30.68 -41.38
C SER A 238 -6.10 31.68 -40.93
N GLY A 239 -5.72 32.65 -40.10
CA GLY A 239 -6.63 33.68 -39.58
C GLY A 239 -7.44 33.27 -38.34
N VAL A 240 -7.21 32.07 -37.81
CA VAL A 240 -7.81 31.60 -36.55
C VAL A 240 -6.97 32.07 -35.37
N ASN A 241 -7.62 32.69 -34.38
CA ASN A 241 -6.97 33.10 -33.14
C ASN A 241 -6.53 31.86 -32.34
N PRO A 242 -5.29 31.83 -31.80
CA PRO A 242 -4.80 30.71 -31.03
C PRO A 242 -5.51 30.60 -29.68
N PRO A 243 -5.69 29.37 -29.17
CA PRO A 243 -6.15 29.13 -27.81
C PRO A 243 -5.12 29.64 -26.79
N ARG A 244 -5.56 29.83 -25.55
CA ARG A 244 -4.74 30.32 -24.43
C ARG A 244 -4.68 29.30 -23.31
N VAL A 245 -3.58 29.37 -22.56
CA VAL A 245 -3.36 28.62 -21.31
C VAL A 245 -2.85 29.58 -20.25
N GLU A 246 -3.49 29.57 -19.09
CA GLU A 246 -3.11 30.38 -17.95
C GLU A 246 -3.48 29.71 -16.63
N ILE A 247 -2.80 30.10 -15.55
CA ILE A 247 -3.19 29.68 -14.19
C ILE A 247 -4.24 30.67 -13.69
N VAL A 248 -5.35 30.15 -13.21
CA VAL A 248 -6.44 30.91 -12.58
C VAL A 248 -6.75 30.33 -11.20
N GLU A 249 -7.32 31.16 -10.33
CA GLU A 249 -7.87 30.70 -9.06
C GLU A 249 -9.39 30.51 -9.19
N ASP A 250 -9.88 29.31 -8.92
CA ASP A 250 -11.32 28.99 -8.90
C ASP A 250 -11.66 28.32 -7.56
N GLY A 251 -12.56 28.94 -6.79
CA GLY A 251 -13.02 28.38 -5.52
C GLY A 251 -11.92 28.16 -4.46
N GLY A 252 -10.83 28.94 -4.49
CA GLY A 252 -9.68 28.79 -3.58
C GLY A 252 -8.67 27.73 -4.04
N ARG A 253 -8.78 27.25 -5.29
CA ARG A 253 -7.89 26.28 -5.90
C ARG A 253 -7.19 26.90 -7.09
N ASN A 254 -5.88 26.67 -7.23
CA ASN A 254 -5.17 27.02 -8.46
C ASN A 254 -5.45 25.95 -9.52
N ALA A 255 -5.78 26.40 -10.72
CA ALA A 255 -6.09 25.53 -11.83
C ALA A 255 -5.52 26.09 -13.13
N VAL A 256 -5.20 25.21 -14.06
CA VAL A 256 -4.84 25.61 -15.41
C VAL A 256 -6.12 25.71 -16.24
N GLN A 257 -6.39 26.91 -16.74
CA GLN A 257 -7.46 27.15 -17.69
C GLN A 257 -6.95 26.92 -19.12
N LEU A 258 -7.63 26.05 -19.85
CA LEU A 258 -7.41 25.77 -21.27
C LEU A 258 -8.59 26.35 -22.04
N VAL A 259 -8.38 27.44 -22.76
CA VAL A 259 -9.51 28.24 -23.26
C VAL A 259 -9.34 28.72 -24.69
N ARG A 260 -10.45 28.60 -25.43
CA ARG A 260 -10.72 29.30 -26.68
C ARG A 260 -12.20 29.67 -26.75
N ARG A 261 -12.49 30.96 -26.71
CA ARG A 261 -13.85 31.51 -26.76
C ARG A 261 -13.90 32.64 -27.77
N GLU A 262 -13.86 32.27 -29.05
CA GLU A 262 -13.86 33.21 -30.17
C GLU A 262 -15.22 33.20 -30.89
N PRO A 263 -15.58 34.26 -31.63
CA PRO A 263 -16.86 34.31 -32.35
C PRO A 263 -16.98 33.29 -33.47
N ASP A 264 -15.86 32.81 -34.00
CA ASP A 264 -15.82 31.76 -35.00
C ASP A 264 -15.92 30.37 -34.35
N ASP A 265 -16.67 29.48 -35.00
CA ASP A 265 -16.89 28.11 -34.56
C ASP A 265 -16.62 27.15 -35.73
N GLY A 266 -16.34 25.88 -35.44
CA GLY A 266 -16.00 24.89 -36.47
C GLY A 266 -14.49 24.71 -36.74
N ASN A 267 -13.64 25.59 -36.19
CA ASN A 267 -12.20 25.56 -36.43
C ASN A 267 -11.45 24.77 -35.36
N HIS A 268 -10.74 23.71 -35.78
CA HIS A 268 -9.93 22.91 -34.86
C HIS A 268 -8.74 23.70 -34.30
N THR A 269 -8.62 23.68 -32.98
CA THR A 269 -7.47 24.20 -32.25
C THR A 269 -7.15 23.31 -31.05
N GLN A 270 -5.88 23.34 -30.62
CA GLN A 270 -5.45 22.66 -29.39
C GLN A 270 -4.56 23.55 -28.55
N VAL A 271 -4.67 23.41 -27.24
CA VAL A 271 -3.74 23.97 -26.26
C VAL A 271 -3.39 22.90 -25.23
N SER A 272 -2.12 22.81 -24.85
CA SER A 272 -1.61 21.77 -23.97
C SER A 272 -0.67 22.29 -22.91
N ILE A 273 -0.61 21.54 -21.80
CA ILE A 273 0.51 21.51 -20.87
C ILE A 273 1.12 20.11 -20.91
N GLN A 274 2.44 20.02 -20.91
CA GLN A 274 3.15 18.75 -20.97
C GLN A 274 4.36 18.76 -20.03
N GLN A 275 4.59 17.63 -19.37
CA GLN A 275 5.77 17.38 -18.56
C GLN A 275 6.48 16.14 -19.08
N ALA A 276 7.75 16.27 -19.41
CA ALA A 276 8.63 15.13 -19.67
C ALA A 276 9.02 14.52 -18.33
N LEU A 277 8.75 13.23 -18.16
CA LEU A 277 8.96 12.51 -16.90
C LEU A 277 10.18 11.59 -16.99
N ASP A 278 10.25 10.82 -18.08
CA ASP A 278 11.32 9.86 -18.38
C ASP A 278 11.68 8.95 -17.18
N ARG A 279 10.66 8.36 -16.55
CA ARG A 279 10.77 7.54 -15.34
C ARG A 279 10.61 6.05 -15.64
N ASP A 280 11.53 5.25 -15.13
CA ASP A 280 11.38 3.79 -15.08
C ASP A 280 10.37 3.45 -13.99
N VAL A 281 9.35 2.66 -14.35
CA VAL A 281 8.26 2.27 -13.44
C VAL A 281 8.09 0.75 -13.36
N ARG A 282 9.05 -0.03 -13.88
CA ARG A 282 8.97 -1.50 -13.95
C ARG A 282 8.81 -2.19 -12.61
N ASP A 283 9.36 -1.58 -11.56
CA ASP A 283 9.42 -2.15 -10.23
C ASP A 283 8.15 -1.87 -9.41
N PHE A 284 7.21 -1.09 -9.96
CA PHE A 284 5.93 -0.79 -9.32
C PHE A 284 4.83 -1.69 -9.88
N ASP A 285 3.93 -2.14 -9.01
CA ASP A 285 2.76 -2.93 -9.40
C ASP A 285 1.51 -2.05 -9.57
N PHE A 286 1.63 -0.77 -9.21
CA PHE A 286 0.57 0.22 -9.27
C PHE A 286 1.02 1.49 -9.99
N LEU A 287 0.20 1.96 -10.92
CA LEU A 287 0.35 3.24 -11.60
C LEU A 287 -1.03 3.84 -11.80
N GLN A 288 -1.29 5.04 -11.29
CA GLN A 288 -2.59 5.70 -11.43
C GLN A 288 -2.41 7.16 -11.83
N ILE A 289 -3.27 7.63 -12.72
CA ILE A 289 -3.47 9.05 -12.99
C ILE A 289 -4.68 9.51 -12.18
N SER A 290 -4.54 10.65 -11.52
CA SER A 290 -5.65 11.40 -10.94
C SER A 290 -5.55 12.87 -11.29
N LEU A 291 -6.71 13.50 -11.46
CA LEU A 291 -6.83 14.93 -11.73
C LEU A 291 -8.26 15.38 -11.45
N ASP A 292 -8.41 16.66 -11.15
CA ASP A 292 -9.71 17.30 -11.07
C ASP A 292 -9.97 18.10 -12.35
N VAL A 293 -11.16 17.90 -12.91
CA VAL A 293 -11.55 18.48 -14.19
C VAL A 293 -12.84 19.28 -14.05
N MET A 294 -12.89 20.45 -14.67
CA MET A 294 -14.12 21.21 -14.85
C MET A 294 -14.26 21.61 -16.31
N VAL A 295 -15.44 21.39 -16.89
CA VAL A 295 -15.76 21.86 -18.25
C VAL A 295 -16.86 22.92 -18.16
N ASN A 296 -16.48 24.18 -18.39
CA ASN A 296 -17.41 25.30 -18.38
C ASN A 296 -18.17 25.40 -19.71
N TYR A 297 -17.47 25.18 -20.82
CA TYR A 297 -18.03 25.36 -22.14
C TYR A 297 -17.37 24.46 -23.20
N GLN A 298 -18.19 24.01 -24.15
CA GLN A 298 -17.76 23.33 -25.35
C GLN A 298 -18.80 23.58 -26.45
N SER A 299 -18.35 23.94 -27.66
CA SER A 299 -19.25 24.04 -28.82
C SER A 299 -19.38 22.72 -29.58
N LEU A 300 -18.29 21.95 -29.67
CA LEU A 300 -18.28 20.64 -30.32
C LEU A 300 -18.96 19.59 -29.41
N SER A 301 -19.92 18.84 -29.94
CA SER A 301 -20.57 17.74 -29.21
C SER A 301 -19.63 16.57 -28.95
N GLY A 302 -19.64 16.04 -27.73
CA GLY A 302 -18.88 14.86 -27.33
C GLY A 302 -17.37 15.06 -27.58
N GLY A 303 -16.79 14.09 -28.29
CA GLY A 303 -15.39 14.13 -28.76
C GLY A 303 -15.24 14.41 -30.26
N GLY A 304 -16.28 14.98 -30.89
CA GLY A 304 -16.42 15.02 -32.35
C GLY A 304 -16.74 13.64 -32.95
N GLN A 305 -16.75 13.56 -34.29
CA GLN A 305 -17.11 12.33 -35.01
C GLN A 305 -16.16 11.15 -34.76
N GLN A 306 -14.91 11.42 -34.37
CA GLN A 306 -13.85 10.42 -34.19
C GLN A 306 -13.45 10.21 -32.73
N SER A 307 -14.11 10.88 -31.77
CA SER A 307 -13.72 10.86 -30.35
C SER A 307 -12.26 11.30 -30.11
N SER A 308 -11.84 12.36 -30.79
CA SER A 308 -10.46 12.88 -30.74
C SER A 308 -10.36 14.33 -30.22
N GLU A 309 -11.50 14.98 -30.05
CA GLU A 309 -11.60 16.41 -29.73
C GLU A 309 -12.48 16.61 -28.50
N PHE A 310 -11.88 16.52 -27.32
CA PHE A 310 -12.55 16.78 -26.05
C PHE A 310 -12.04 18.08 -25.41
N PRO A 311 -12.90 18.81 -24.67
CA PRO A 311 -12.51 19.98 -23.89
C PRO A 311 -11.36 19.76 -22.89
N VAL A 312 -11.20 18.54 -22.37
CA VAL A 312 -10.01 18.10 -21.64
C VAL A 312 -9.68 16.68 -22.06
N ILE A 313 -8.40 16.43 -22.32
CA ILE A 313 -7.83 15.12 -22.60
C ILE A 313 -6.57 14.98 -21.75
N VAL A 314 -6.48 13.87 -21.03
CA VAL A 314 -5.22 13.42 -20.41
C VAL A 314 -4.59 12.35 -21.29
N TRP A 315 -3.28 12.46 -21.50
CA TRP A 315 -2.51 11.61 -22.39
C TRP A 315 -1.20 11.22 -21.71
N LEU A 316 -0.92 9.91 -21.65
CA LEU A 316 0.28 9.33 -21.06
C LEU A 316 1.07 8.60 -22.15
N ASP A 317 2.27 9.08 -22.45
CA ASP A 317 3.19 8.41 -23.37
C ASP A 317 4.16 7.52 -22.58
N TYR A 318 4.30 6.26 -22.99
CA TYR A 318 5.13 5.30 -22.28
C TYR A 318 5.73 4.25 -23.21
N LYS A 319 6.76 3.54 -22.72
CA LYS A 319 7.29 2.34 -23.37
C LYS A 319 6.76 1.10 -22.67
N ASP A 320 6.41 0.08 -23.45
CA ASP A 320 6.02 -1.25 -22.95
C ASP A 320 7.23 -2.17 -22.69
N GLN A 321 6.99 -3.36 -22.15
CA GLN A 321 8.05 -4.32 -21.80
C GLN A 321 8.92 -4.78 -22.98
N TRP A 322 8.48 -4.56 -24.22
CA TRP A 322 9.25 -4.85 -25.42
C TRP A 322 9.97 -3.61 -25.97
N GLY A 323 9.82 -2.46 -25.32
CA GLY A 323 10.42 -1.19 -25.70
C GLY A 323 9.63 -0.41 -26.74
N ASN A 324 8.44 -0.86 -27.12
CA ASN A 324 7.60 -0.16 -28.08
C ASN A 324 6.99 1.08 -27.45
N ASP A 325 6.88 2.15 -28.24
CA ASP A 325 6.15 3.34 -27.83
C ASP A 325 4.64 3.05 -27.84
N LYS A 326 4.00 3.37 -26.72
CA LYS A 326 2.57 3.19 -26.45
C LYS A 326 2.03 4.47 -25.81
N PHE A 327 0.71 4.58 -25.81
CA PHE A 327 0.03 5.65 -25.12
C PHE A 327 -1.26 5.15 -24.47
N TRP A 328 -1.67 5.88 -23.44
CA TRP A 328 -3.01 5.79 -22.85
C TRP A 328 -3.63 7.18 -22.85
N THR A 329 -4.95 7.26 -23.07
CA THR A 329 -5.66 8.55 -23.14
C THR A 329 -7.08 8.43 -22.62
N HIS A 330 -7.58 9.52 -22.03
CA HIS A 330 -8.98 9.65 -21.61
C HIS A 330 -9.43 11.11 -21.73
N GLY A 331 -10.65 11.33 -22.20
CA GLY A 331 -11.23 12.65 -22.46
C GLY A 331 -12.47 12.96 -21.63
N PHE A 332 -12.81 14.23 -21.51
CA PHE A 332 -13.96 14.71 -20.72
C PHE A 332 -14.79 15.73 -21.50
N TYR A 333 -16.12 15.62 -21.43
CA TYR A 333 -17.08 16.51 -22.09
C TYR A 333 -18.35 16.67 -21.22
N TYR A 334 -19.13 17.74 -21.37
CA TYR A 334 -20.41 17.87 -20.65
C TYR A 334 -21.65 17.66 -21.52
N GLN A 335 -21.56 17.81 -22.84
CA GLN A 335 -22.69 17.62 -23.76
C GLN A 335 -22.32 16.80 -24.98
N ASN A 336 -23.30 16.06 -25.49
CA ASN A 336 -23.22 15.35 -26.77
C ASN A 336 -24.55 15.45 -27.51
N GLU A 337 -25.02 16.67 -27.75
CA GLU A 337 -26.34 16.96 -28.35
C GLU A 337 -26.52 16.33 -29.74
N ARG A 338 -25.44 16.19 -30.50
CA ARG A 338 -25.43 15.54 -31.82
C ARG A 338 -25.36 14.00 -31.75
N ASN A 339 -25.31 13.42 -30.55
CA ASN A 339 -25.19 11.98 -30.31
C ASN A 339 -24.04 11.33 -31.10
N PHE A 340 -22.87 11.98 -31.13
CA PHE A 340 -21.69 11.35 -31.71
C PHE A 340 -21.27 10.15 -30.88
N PHE A 341 -20.86 9.08 -31.56
CA PHE A 341 -20.38 7.88 -30.89
C PHE A 341 -19.08 8.18 -30.13
N ILE A 342 -18.99 7.67 -28.90
CA ILE A 342 -17.76 7.72 -28.10
C ILE A 342 -17.05 6.38 -28.28
N ASN A 343 -15.94 6.39 -29.03
CA ASN A 343 -15.08 5.24 -29.25
C ASN A 343 -14.57 4.68 -27.92
N THR A 344 -14.20 3.40 -27.94
CA THR A 344 -13.56 2.75 -26.80
C THR A 344 -12.06 2.63 -27.00
N ASP A 345 -11.30 2.59 -25.90
CA ASP A 345 -9.92 2.18 -25.90
C ASP A 345 -9.76 0.70 -26.27
N THR A 346 -8.50 0.23 -26.32
CA THR A 346 -8.17 -1.17 -26.65
C THR A 346 -8.73 -2.17 -25.62
N TRP A 347 -9.12 -1.69 -24.43
CA TRP A 347 -9.65 -2.50 -23.32
C TRP A 347 -11.17 -2.35 -23.15
N GLY A 348 -11.84 -1.71 -24.12
CA GLY A 348 -13.29 -1.58 -24.16
C GLY A 348 -13.87 -0.49 -23.24
N ARG A 349 -13.04 0.38 -22.65
CA ARG A 349 -13.51 1.53 -21.87
C ARG A 349 -13.77 2.71 -22.81
N PRO A 350 -14.83 3.52 -22.60
CA PRO A 350 -15.05 4.72 -23.41
C PRO A 350 -13.85 5.68 -23.33
N LEU A 351 -13.40 6.20 -24.47
CA LEU A 351 -12.34 7.21 -24.55
C LEU A 351 -12.75 8.57 -23.99
N GLY A 352 -14.04 8.79 -23.79
CA GLY A 352 -14.60 10.04 -23.30
C GLY A 352 -15.64 9.80 -22.21
N GLU A 353 -15.57 10.59 -21.15
CA GLU A 353 -16.50 10.56 -20.03
C GLU A 353 -17.34 11.84 -19.98
N GLN A 354 -18.64 11.68 -19.81
CA GLN A 354 -19.54 12.82 -19.66
C GLN A 354 -19.52 13.31 -18.20
N VAL A 355 -19.12 14.56 -18.00
CA VAL A 355 -19.05 15.21 -16.68
C VAL A 355 -20.12 16.31 -16.55
N PRO A 356 -20.53 16.70 -15.33
CA PRO A 356 -21.44 17.82 -15.16
C PRO A 356 -20.79 19.13 -15.63
N GLN A 357 -21.58 20.01 -16.26
CA GLN A 357 -21.10 21.31 -16.72
C GLN A 357 -20.79 22.23 -15.54
N ALA A 358 -19.66 22.93 -15.58
CA ALA A 358 -19.24 23.93 -14.60
C ALA A 358 -19.20 23.42 -13.14
N VAL A 359 -18.86 22.14 -12.96
CA VAL A 359 -18.67 21.49 -11.66
C VAL A 359 -17.34 20.76 -11.67
N TRP A 360 -16.58 20.85 -10.58
CA TRP A 360 -15.36 20.06 -10.39
C TRP A 360 -15.71 18.57 -10.30
N PHE A 361 -15.11 17.79 -11.20
CA PHE A 361 -15.24 16.35 -11.27
C PHE A 361 -13.89 15.70 -10.96
N PRO A 362 -13.77 14.96 -9.84
CA PRO A 362 -12.57 14.21 -9.55
C PRO A 362 -12.51 12.96 -10.42
N TYR A 363 -11.37 12.75 -11.07
CA TYR A 363 -11.14 11.59 -11.91
C TYR A 363 -9.94 10.78 -11.44
N GLU A 364 -10.11 9.46 -11.50
CA GLU A 364 -9.07 8.47 -11.26
C GLU A 364 -9.12 7.41 -12.35
N SER A 365 -7.97 7.10 -12.96
CA SER A 365 -7.88 6.06 -14.00
C SER A 365 -8.06 4.63 -13.46
N GLY A 366 -7.89 4.46 -12.15
CA GLY A 366 -7.55 3.18 -11.52
C GLY A 366 -6.14 2.73 -11.88
N ASN A 367 -5.81 1.48 -11.57
CA ASN A 367 -4.46 0.93 -11.82
C ASN A 367 -4.22 0.65 -13.31
N LEU A 368 -3.40 1.49 -13.93
CA LEU A 368 -2.95 1.36 -15.32
C LEU A 368 -2.07 0.12 -15.53
N MET A 369 -1.34 -0.36 -14.52
CA MET A 369 -0.54 -1.60 -14.65
C MET A 369 -1.43 -2.81 -14.88
N GLU A 370 -2.61 -2.84 -14.27
CA GLU A 370 -3.60 -3.90 -14.43
C GLU A 370 -4.42 -3.70 -15.71
N LEU A 371 -4.93 -2.47 -15.92
CA LEU A 371 -5.75 -2.13 -17.08
C LEU A 371 -5.03 -2.45 -18.40
N LEU A 372 -3.75 -2.06 -18.51
CA LEU A 372 -3.02 -2.15 -19.76
C LEU A 372 -2.46 -3.57 -20.03
N GLY A 373 -2.52 -4.46 -19.04
CA GLY A 373 -2.19 -5.88 -19.16
C GLY A 373 -0.80 -6.13 -19.76
N ASP A 374 -0.75 -6.90 -20.85
CA ASP A 374 0.49 -7.21 -21.57
C ASP A 374 1.21 -5.98 -22.13
N SER A 375 0.47 -4.88 -22.35
CA SER A 375 1.01 -3.58 -22.78
C SER A 375 1.26 -2.64 -21.61
N LYS A 376 1.49 -3.16 -20.39
CA LYS A 376 1.75 -2.34 -19.20
C LYS A 376 2.96 -1.42 -19.36
N PRO A 377 2.94 -0.22 -18.75
CA PRO A 377 4.07 0.68 -18.77
C PRO A 377 5.28 0.11 -18.05
N VAL A 378 6.45 0.22 -18.68
CA VAL A 378 7.74 -0.02 -18.04
C VAL A 378 8.54 1.26 -17.89
N ARG A 379 8.35 2.22 -18.79
CA ARG A 379 8.95 3.55 -18.68
C ARG A 379 7.94 4.60 -19.10
N VAL A 380 7.58 5.50 -18.19
CA VAL A 380 6.73 6.64 -18.50
C VAL A 380 7.61 7.74 -19.09
N THR A 381 7.29 8.19 -20.30
CA THR A 381 8.09 9.18 -21.02
C THR A 381 7.55 10.60 -20.80
N SER A 382 6.24 10.80 -20.92
CA SER A 382 5.61 12.08 -20.62
C SER A 382 4.14 11.96 -20.25
N ILE A 383 3.66 12.97 -19.54
CA ILE A 383 2.24 13.23 -19.32
C ILE A 383 1.86 14.56 -19.97
N LYS A 384 0.71 14.60 -20.62
CA LYS A 384 0.18 15.77 -21.32
C LYS A 384 -1.30 15.91 -20.99
N VAL A 385 -1.70 17.11 -20.61
CA VAL A 385 -3.10 17.49 -20.47
C VAL A 385 -3.38 18.57 -21.50
N TYR A 386 -4.42 18.40 -22.31
CA TYR A 386 -4.72 19.32 -23.40
C TYR A 386 -6.21 19.42 -23.69
N ALA A 387 -6.60 20.55 -24.24
CA ALA A 387 -7.94 20.79 -24.77
C ALA A 387 -7.89 20.77 -26.30
N SER A 388 -8.89 20.19 -26.93
CA SER A 388 -8.96 20.05 -28.39
C SER A 388 -10.40 20.19 -28.88
N GLY A 389 -10.61 20.97 -29.94
CA GLY A 389 -11.92 21.16 -30.56
C GLY A 389 -12.07 22.56 -31.13
N TRP A 390 -13.31 23.06 -31.16
CA TRP A 390 -13.63 24.36 -31.74
C TRP A 390 -13.53 25.50 -30.74
N ASN A 391 -14.57 25.71 -29.93
CA ASN A 391 -14.54 26.58 -28.76
C ASN A 391 -14.72 25.73 -27.51
N TYR A 392 -13.92 26.02 -26.49
CA TYR A 392 -13.89 25.31 -25.23
C TYR A 392 -13.39 26.22 -24.11
N ASP A 393 -13.82 25.93 -22.90
CA ASP A 393 -13.38 26.56 -21.68
C ASP A 393 -13.39 25.49 -20.60
N SER A 394 -12.20 25.09 -20.16
CA SER A 394 -12.02 24.03 -19.20
C SER A 394 -10.90 24.37 -18.22
N LEU A 395 -11.02 23.82 -17.02
CA LEU A 395 -10.03 23.94 -15.96
C LEU A 395 -9.57 22.55 -15.55
N VAL A 396 -8.28 22.44 -15.22
CA VAL A 396 -7.68 21.25 -14.66
C VAL A 396 -6.86 21.62 -13.42
N SER A 397 -6.98 20.83 -12.36
CA SER A 397 -6.22 20.98 -11.11
C SER A 397 -5.77 19.61 -10.60
N GLU A 398 -4.86 19.59 -9.64
CA GLU A 398 -4.37 18.39 -8.94
C GLU A 398 -3.93 17.26 -9.87
N VAL A 399 -3.14 17.57 -10.89
CA VAL A 399 -2.64 16.54 -11.82
C VAL A 399 -1.58 15.69 -11.11
N GLN A 400 -1.85 14.40 -10.97
CA GLN A 400 -0.94 13.46 -10.32
C GLN A 400 -0.75 12.20 -11.16
N LEU A 401 0.47 11.66 -11.08
CA LEU A 401 0.81 10.34 -11.60
C LEU A 401 1.49 9.58 -10.49
N VAL A 402 0.74 8.71 -9.82
CA VAL A 402 1.17 8.03 -8.59
C VAL A 402 1.66 6.62 -8.92
N VAL A 403 2.82 6.25 -8.37
CA VAL A 403 3.36 4.88 -8.40
C VAL A 403 3.52 4.29 -7.00
N GLU A 404 3.27 2.99 -6.88
CA GLU A 404 3.39 2.21 -5.62
C GLU A 404 3.93 0.79 -5.81
#